data_AF-A0AAD5SIT5-F1
#
_entry.id   AF-A0AAD5SIT5-F1
#
_cell.length_a   1.000
_cell.length_b   1.000
_cell.length_c   1.000
_cell.angle_alpha   90.00
_cell.angle_beta   90.00
_cell.angle_gamma   90.00
#
_symmetry.space_group_name_H-M   'P 1'
#
loop_
_entity.id
_entity.type
_entity.pdbx_description
1 polymer ?
#
loop_
_entity_poly.entity_id
_entity_poly.type
_entity_poly.pdbx_seq_one_letter_code
_entity_poly.pdbx_strand_id
1 'polypeptide(L)'
;MRNISIFAGSSHPALAESICERLGIPLSPSTKNKFSNKETNIEIGESVRDMDVYIVQSGCGNVNDNFMELLIMIAACRTASARKVTAVIPCFPYARQPESPYKKNGMPLSRVPPEEVDKYAVLWDGKLPITPVPRALDGILEPPRNVVSGRLSPAPASVVFNVEDGPQVLSPTPSRNLRALNTVIENVISDESDDDEDNDDDDEEEITPSLPNGRSDSLLSLDGSRRLSTISKSNSNVSVLPLAPQPPAHPPTPAFPGAASVGYKHWTARSGTLIANLLMTAGADHIITMDLHDPQFQGFFDIPVDNLYSQPLLVKYIKEKIPDYHKAVVVSPDAGGAKRATVIADKLNMDFALIHKERRINATGSTASSSDMMLVGDVKDKVCILIDDIADTSFTITKAAKLLENNGATKIYALITHAIMSGDAMARIKRSHIDEVVVSNSVPQEEHLSACSKIKVFDIAPVFAEAIRRIHNGESVSFLFESVPY
;
A
#
# COMPACT_ATOMS: atom_id res chain seq x y z
N MET A 1 -25.01 16.45 8.95
CA MET A 1 -23.86 17.37 8.86
C MET A 1 -24.05 18.28 7.65
N ARG A 2 -23.57 19.54 7.67
CA ARG A 2 -23.74 20.48 6.53
C ARG A 2 -22.39 20.69 5.84
N ASN A 3 -22.39 20.90 4.52
CA ASN A 3 -21.19 21.21 3.74
C ASN A 3 -20.09 20.13 3.84
N ILE A 4 -20.49 18.86 3.82
CA ILE A 4 -19.60 17.70 3.75
C ILE A 4 -19.94 16.88 2.50
N SER A 5 -18.92 16.44 1.76
CA SER A 5 -19.06 15.50 0.64
C SER A 5 -18.06 14.37 0.82
N ILE A 6 -18.48 13.14 0.55
CA ILE A 6 -17.61 11.96 0.62
C ILE A 6 -17.62 11.28 -0.73
N PHE A 7 -16.44 11.16 -1.33
CA PHE A 7 -16.23 10.42 -2.56
C PHE A 7 -15.51 9.11 -2.29
N ALA A 8 -15.83 8.09 -3.07
CA ALA A 8 -15.10 6.83 -3.07
C ALA A 8 -14.23 6.76 -4.32
N GLY A 9 -12.99 6.33 -4.19
CA GLY A 9 -12.22 5.83 -5.33
C GLY A 9 -12.70 4.44 -5.77
N SER A 10 -11.91 3.78 -6.61
CA SER A 10 -12.19 2.44 -7.14
C SER A 10 -11.64 1.31 -6.26
N SER A 11 -10.71 1.60 -5.33
CA SER A 11 -10.05 0.57 -4.52
C SER A 11 -10.99 -0.13 -3.54
N HIS A 12 -11.90 0.61 -2.89
CA HIS A 12 -12.80 0.05 -1.87
C HIS A 12 -14.09 0.87 -1.70
N PRO A 13 -15.02 0.84 -2.69
CA PRO A 13 -16.27 1.59 -2.62
C PRO A 13 -17.16 1.14 -1.44
N ALA A 14 -17.21 -0.17 -1.13
CA ALA A 14 -18.04 -0.71 -0.05
C ALA A 14 -17.71 -0.10 1.34
N LEU A 15 -16.42 0.17 1.62
CA LEU A 15 -16.04 0.83 2.87
C LEU A 15 -16.52 2.29 2.91
N ALA A 16 -16.43 3.00 1.78
CA ALA A 16 -16.91 4.37 1.69
C ALA A 16 -18.44 4.46 1.87
N GLU A 17 -19.18 3.51 1.30
CA GLU A 17 -20.63 3.37 1.50
C GLU A 17 -20.96 3.12 2.97
N SER A 18 -20.28 2.17 3.64
CA SER A 18 -20.47 1.90 5.07
C SER A 18 -20.16 3.10 5.96
N ILE A 19 -19.13 3.90 5.61
CA ILE A 19 -18.83 5.18 6.28
C ILE A 19 -19.98 6.18 6.10
N CYS A 20 -20.48 6.34 4.87
CA CYS A 20 -21.60 7.23 4.53
C CYS A 20 -22.90 6.84 5.26
N GLU A 21 -23.24 5.55 5.29
CA GLU A 21 -24.38 5.01 6.02
C GLU A 21 -24.34 5.39 7.50
N ARG A 22 -23.19 5.23 8.14
CA ARG A 22 -22.98 5.58 9.55
C ARG A 22 -23.06 7.08 9.82
N LEU A 23 -22.64 7.89 8.86
CA LEU A 23 -22.72 9.35 8.93
C LEU A 23 -24.12 9.90 8.57
N GLY A 24 -25.00 9.05 8.05
CA GLY A 24 -26.33 9.43 7.59
C GLY A 24 -26.30 10.40 6.41
N ILE A 25 -25.30 10.29 5.53
CA ILE A 25 -25.15 11.10 4.33
C ILE A 25 -24.96 10.21 3.09
N PRO A 26 -25.46 10.60 1.91
CA PRO A 26 -25.23 9.82 0.69
C PRO A 26 -23.76 9.91 0.24
N LEU A 27 -23.31 8.90 -0.49
CA LEU A 27 -22.03 8.95 -1.19
C LEU A 27 -22.15 9.92 -2.39
N SER A 28 -21.18 10.82 -2.52
CA SER A 28 -21.15 11.82 -3.59
C SER A 28 -20.90 11.16 -4.95
N PRO A 29 -21.66 11.53 -5.99
CA PRO A 29 -21.52 10.92 -7.31
C PRO A 29 -20.19 11.32 -7.96
N SER A 30 -19.47 10.33 -8.49
CA SER A 30 -18.26 10.54 -9.29
C SER A 30 -18.12 9.45 -10.35
N THR A 31 -17.74 9.84 -11.56
CA THR A 31 -17.42 8.91 -12.64
C THR A 31 -15.94 8.61 -12.63
N LYS A 32 -15.57 7.32 -12.65
CA LYS A 32 -14.20 6.83 -12.66
C LYS A 32 -14.04 5.92 -13.88
N ASN A 33 -13.38 6.42 -14.90
CA ASN A 33 -13.18 5.71 -16.17
C ASN A 33 -11.69 5.53 -16.45
N LYS A 34 -11.35 4.61 -17.34
CA LYS A 34 -10.03 4.53 -17.95
C LYS A 34 -10.14 4.68 -19.45
N PHE A 35 -9.30 5.52 -20.03
CA PHE A 35 -9.13 5.58 -21.48
C PHE A 35 -8.52 4.27 -21.98
N SER A 36 -8.60 4.02 -23.29
CA SER A 36 -8.09 2.79 -23.91
C SER A 36 -6.58 2.59 -23.72
N ASN A 37 -5.82 3.68 -23.52
CA ASN A 37 -4.40 3.67 -23.18
C ASN A 37 -4.12 3.48 -21.67
N LYS A 38 -5.14 3.20 -20.85
CA LYS A 38 -5.10 3.01 -19.39
C LYS A 38 -4.92 4.28 -18.54
N GLU A 39 -4.96 5.47 -19.14
CA GLU A 39 -5.00 6.71 -18.39
C GLU A 39 -6.31 6.83 -17.60
N THR A 40 -6.22 7.34 -16.37
CA THR A 40 -7.37 7.47 -15.48
C THR A 40 -8.10 8.78 -15.76
N ASN A 41 -9.42 8.69 -15.95
CA ASN A 41 -10.30 9.84 -16.15
C ASN A 41 -11.32 9.92 -15.01
N ILE A 42 -11.48 11.12 -14.45
CA ILE A 42 -12.31 11.35 -13.26
C ILE A 42 -13.19 12.57 -13.49
N GLU A 43 -14.48 12.40 -13.20
CA GLU A 43 -15.46 13.49 -13.22
C GLU A 43 -16.18 13.56 -11.88
N ILE A 44 -16.19 14.74 -11.27
CA ILE A 44 -16.92 15.01 -10.04
C ILE A 44 -18.36 15.39 -10.42
N GLY A 45 -19.34 14.60 -9.97
CA GLY A 45 -20.73 14.69 -10.42
C GLY A 45 -21.59 15.72 -9.69
N GLU A 46 -21.03 16.42 -8.70
CA GLU A 46 -21.72 17.47 -7.94
C GLU A 46 -20.80 18.66 -7.63
N SER A 47 -21.38 19.81 -7.28
CA SER A 47 -20.57 20.96 -6.87
C SER A 47 -19.96 20.72 -5.50
N VAL A 48 -18.64 20.79 -5.40
CA VAL A 48 -17.90 20.70 -4.13
C VAL A 48 -17.43 22.06 -3.60
N ARG A 49 -17.92 23.16 -4.20
CA ARG A 49 -17.51 24.52 -3.81
C ARG A 49 -17.84 24.79 -2.35
N ASP A 50 -16.85 25.28 -1.61
CA ASP A 50 -16.97 25.58 -0.18
C ASP A 50 -17.39 24.36 0.68
N MET A 51 -17.18 23.13 0.19
CA MET A 51 -17.44 21.89 0.93
C MET A 51 -16.16 21.36 1.59
N ASP A 52 -16.35 20.63 2.69
CA ASP A 52 -15.33 19.79 3.30
C ASP A 52 -15.41 18.41 2.66
N VAL A 53 -14.44 18.11 1.80
CA VAL A 53 -14.44 16.93 0.94
C VAL A 53 -13.57 15.85 1.56
N TYR A 54 -14.07 14.63 1.64
CA TYR A 54 -13.33 13.44 2.04
C TYR A 54 -13.29 12.46 0.88
N ILE A 55 -12.09 11.98 0.52
CA ILE A 55 -11.92 11.00 -0.56
C ILE A 55 -11.39 9.71 0.05
N VAL A 56 -12.21 8.65 0.02
CA VAL A 56 -11.86 7.33 0.55
C VAL A 56 -11.20 6.49 -0.53
N GLN A 57 -9.92 6.17 -0.35
CA GLN A 57 -9.16 5.30 -1.24
C GLN A 57 -8.07 4.55 -0.48
N SER A 58 -8.08 3.22 -0.55
CA SER A 58 -7.08 2.36 0.05
C SER A 58 -5.94 2.02 -0.93
N GLY A 59 -4.72 1.88 -0.41
CA GLY A 59 -3.50 1.52 -1.14
C GLY A 59 -3.36 0.03 -1.43
N CYS A 60 -4.37 -0.59 -2.05
CA CYS A 60 -4.41 -2.02 -2.35
C CYS A 60 -4.69 -2.32 -3.82
N GLY A 61 -4.62 -3.59 -4.23
CA GLY A 61 -4.87 -4.01 -5.62
C GLY A 61 -3.86 -3.41 -6.59
N ASN A 62 -4.35 -2.69 -7.61
CA ASN A 62 -3.52 -1.92 -8.53
C ASN A 62 -3.06 -0.61 -7.86
N VAL A 63 -2.11 -0.73 -6.93
CA VAL A 63 -1.68 0.36 -6.03
C VAL A 63 -1.37 1.67 -6.76
N ASN A 64 -0.68 1.61 -7.90
CA ASN A 64 -0.31 2.80 -8.66
C ASN A 64 -1.50 3.48 -9.32
N ASP A 65 -2.39 2.69 -9.90
CA ASP A 65 -3.58 3.22 -10.57
C ASP A 65 -4.51 3.85 -9.54
N ASN A 66 -4.72 3.17 -8.40
CA ASN A 66 -5.55 3.66 -7.30
C ASN A 66 -4.94 4.93 -6.67
N PHE A 67 -3.61 5.01 -6.59
CA PHE A 67 -2.92 6.20 -6.10
C PHE A 67 -3.04 7.36 -7.09
N MET A 68 -2.82 7.13 -8.38
CA MET A 68 -3.02 8.17 -9.41
C MET A 68 -4.47 8.65 -9.46
N GLU A 69 -5.44 7.74 -9.33
CA GLU A 69 -6.86 8.07 -9.24
C GLU A 69 -7.14 9.02 -8.07
N LEU A 70 -6.61 8.70 -6.88
CA LEU A 70 -6.73 9.55 -5.70
C LEU A 70 -6.14 10.95 -5.93
N LEU A 71 -4.95 11.04 -6.51
CA LEU A 71 -4.32 12.33 -6.82
C LEU A 71 -5.17 13.17 -7.77
N ILE A 72 -5.73 12.55 -8.82
CA ILE A 72 -6.59 13.24 -9.79
C ILE A 72 -7.89 13.70 -9.12
N MET A 73 -8.51 12.86 -8.27
CA MET A 73 -9.71 13.24 -7.50
C MET A 73 -9.44 14.43 -6.56
N ILE A 74 -8.31 14.43 -5.85
CA ILE A 74 -7.90 15.54 -4.97
C ILE A 74 -7.74 16.82 -5.80
N ALA A 75 -7.00 16.75 -6.91
CA ALA A 75 -6.76 17.90 -7.78
C ALA A 75 -8.05 18.45 -8.40
N ALA A 76 -8.98 17.56 -8.80
CA ALA A 76 -10.30 17.94 -9.32
C ALA A 76 -11.12 18.69 -8.26
N CYS A 77 -11.19 18.16 -7.03
CA CYS A 77 -11.91 18.81 -5.93
C CYS A 77 -11.29 20.16 -5.55
N ARG A 78 -9.96 20.24 -5.52
CA ARG A 78 -9.24 21.50 -5.26
C ARG A 78 -9.55 22.56 -6.31
N THR A 79 -9.46 22.19 -7.59
CA THR A 79 -9.74 23.09 -8.72
C THR A 79 -11.21 23.53 -8.74
N ALA A 80 -12.12 22.64 -8.31
CA ALA A 80 -13.54 22.95 -8.12
C ALA A 80 -13.85 23.80 -6.87
N SER A 81 -12.82 24.37 -6.21
CA SER A 81 -12.93 25.27 -5.06
C SER A 81 -13.51 24.62 -3.80
N ALA A 82 -13.18 23.35 -3.54
CA ALA A 82 -13.42 22.74 -2.24
C ALA A 82 -12.72 23.56 -1.13
N ARG A 83 -13.42 23.77 0.00
CA ARG A 83 -12.86 24.49 1.16
C ARG A 83 -11.70 23.72 1.76
N LYS A 84 -11.88 22.40 1.88
CA LYS A 84 -10.89 21.47 2.42
C LYS A 84 -10.98 20.13 1.69
N VAL A 85 -9.85 19.51 1.39
CA VAL A 85 -9.77 18.16 0.81
C VAL A 85 -8.99 17.25 1.74
N THR A 86 -9.67 16.29 2.34
CA THR A 86 -9.10 15.28 3.23
C THR A 86 -8.99 13.94 2.50
N ALA A 87 -7.77 13.40 2.39
CA ALA A 87 -7.56 12.06 1.84
C ALA A 87 -7.71 11.02 2.95
N VAL A 88 -8.67 10.11 2.80
CA VAL A 88 -8.94 9.02 3.74
C VAL A 88 -8.35 7.74 3.15
N ILE A 89 -7.23 7.29 3.70
CA ILE A 89 -6.39 6.22 3.17
C ILE A 89 -6.26 5.09 4.20
N PRO A 90 -7.22 4.14 4.26
CA PRO A 90 -7.22 3.11 5.29
C PRO A 90 -5.95 2.26 5.33
N CYS A 91 -5.48 1.76 4.18
CA CYS A 91 -4.16 1.13 4.05
C CYS A 91 -3.25 2.08 3.26
N PHE A 92 -2.23 2.65 3.91
CA PHE A 92 -1.36 3.63 3.26
C PHE A 92 -0.42 2.98 2.22
N PRO A 93 -0.39 3.44 0.96
CA PRO A 93 0.44 2.83 -0.08
C PRO A 93 1.93 3.11 0.19
N TYR A 94 2.81 2.21 -0.23
CA TYR A 94 4.27 2.34 -0.07
C TYR A 94 4.81 2.40 1.37
N ALA A 95 3.98 2.23 2.40
CA ALA A 95 4.36 2.35 3.81
C ALA A 95 5.46 1.37 4.27
N ARG A 96 5.64 0.24 3.56
CA ARG A 96 6.67 -0.77 3.87
C ARG A 96 8.04 -0.49 3.29
N GLN A 97 8.18 0.53 2.43
CA GLN A 97 9.47 0.85 1.83
C GLN A 97 10.32 1.62 2.85
N PRO A 98 11.42 1.04 3.35
CA PRO A 98 12.17 1.64 4.45
C PRO A 98 12.83 2.93 3.98
N GLU A 99 12.55 4.04 4.67
CA GLU A 99 13.45 5.17 4.62
C GLU A 99 14.60 4.90 5.60
N SER A 100 15.67 4.26 5.12
CA SER A 100 16.89 4.12 5.94
C SER A 100 17.33 5.50 6.37
N PRO A 101 17.65 5.78 7.65
CA PRO A 101 17.92 7.15 8.09
C PRO A 101 19.00 7.75 7.17
N TYR A 102 18.76 8.93 6.58
CA TYR A 102 19.64 9.49 5.55
C TYR A 102 20.44 10.67 6.11
N LYS A 103 21.69 10.85 5.68
CA LYS A 103 22.39 12.13 5.84
C LYS A 103 21.65 13.22 5.05
N LYS A 104 21.83 14.51 5.41
CA LYS A 104 21.22 15.67 4.70
C LYS A 104 21.47 15.71 3.17
N ASN A 105 22.46 14.95 2.70
CA ASN A 105 22.83 14.82 1.29
C ASN A 105 22.23 13.59 0.58
N GLY A 106 21.26 12.87 1.19
CA GLY A 106 20.61 11.73 0.56
C GLY A 106 21.28 10.36 0.77
N MET A 107 22.40 10.29 1.50
CA MET A 107 23.10 9.02 1.75
C MET A 107 22.41 8.17 2.82
N PRO A 108 22.11 6.87 2.60
CA PRO A 108 21.63 6.01 3.67
C PRO A 108 22.70 5.92 4.75
N LEU A 109 22.31 6.10 6.01
CA LEU A 109 23.15 5.86 7.19
C LEU A 109 23.34 4.35 7.26
N SER A 110 24.40 3.89 6.63
CA SER A 110 24.90 2.54 6.76
C SER A 110 25.28 2.33 8.22
N ARG A 111 24.36 1.76 9.02
CA ARG A 111 24.54 1.30 10.41
C ARG A 111 25.05 2.41 11.34
N VAL A 112 24.17 2.96 12.18
CA VAL A 112 24.61 3.79 13.30
C VAL A 112 25.52 2.94 14.20
N PRO A 113 26.79 3.34 14.44
CA PRO A 113 27.66 2.63 15.38
C PRO A 113 27.01 2.55 16.77
N PRO A 114 27.16 1.44 17.52
CA PRO A 114 26.49 1.26 18.82
C PRO A 114 26.72 2.43 19.80
N GLU A 115 27.89 3.05 19.74
CA GLU A 115 28.33 4.19 20.53
C GLU A 115 27.68 5.54 20.15
N GLU A 116 26.96 5.61 19.03
CA GLU A 116 26.24 6.80 18.59
C GLU A 116 24.72 6.67 18.71
N VAL A 117 24.21 5.48 19.05
CA VAL A 117 22.77 5.22 19.20
C VAL A 117 22.15 6.14 20.25
N ASP A 118 22.85 6.37 21.37
CA ASP A 118 22.38 7.27 22.43
C ASP A 118 22.35 8.74 21.99
N LYS A 119 23.19 9.17 21.04
CA LYS A 119 23.19 10.55 20.52
C LYS A 119 21.95 10.87 19.69
N TYR A 120 21.38 9.86 19.01
CA TYR A 120 20.17 10.01 18.21
C TYR A 120 18.89 9.79 19.04
N ALA A 121 18.99 9.16 20.22
CA ALA A 121 17.89 9.02 21.16
C ALA A 121 17.47 10.36 21.80
N VAL A 122 18.35 11.38 21.83
CA VAL A 122 18.12 12.68 22.50
C VAL A 122 17.69 13.82 21.55
N LEU A 123 17.37 13.53 20.28
CA LEU A 123 16.96 14.59 19.34
C LEU A 123 15.52 15.10 19.53
N TRP A 124 14.80 14.60 20.54
CA TRP A 124 13.47 15.09 20.89
C TRP A 124 13.46 15.80 22.24
N ASP A 125 13.93 17.05 22.26
CA ASP A 125 13.77 17.98 23.39
C ASP A 125 13.00 19.25 22.96
N GLY A 126 12.11 19.11 21.97
CA GLY A 126 11.14 20.16 21.62
C GLY A 126 11.72 21.44 21.00
N LYS A 127 12.96 21.44 20.52
CA LYS A 127 13.54 22.57 19.77
C LYS A 127 13.69 22.22 18.29
N LEU A 128 12.88 22.87 17.45
CA LEU A 128 12.99 22.82 16.00
C LEU A 128 14.44 23.15 15.56
N PRO A 129 15.01 22.44 14.57
CA PRO A 129 16.32 22.80 14.04
C PRO A 129 16.24 24.15 13.32
N ILE A 130 17.09 25.09 13.75
CA ILE A 130 17.22 26.43 13.17
C ILE A 130 17.65 26.29 11.70
N THR A 131 16.89 26.87 10.79
CA THR A 131 17.22 26.98 9.36
C THR A 131 18.52 27.78 9.21
N PRO A 132 19.55 27.28 8.52
CA PRO A 132 20.78 28.05 8.32
C PRO A 132 20.52 29.18 7.33
N VAL A 133 20.74 30.42 7.78
CA VAL A 133 20.80 31.61 6.93
C VAL A 133 22.07 31.54 6.07
N PRO A 134 22.05 31.93 4.78
CA PRO A 134 23.26 31.91 3.94
C PRO A 134 24.34 32.82 4.53
N ARG A 135 25.52 32.25 4.79
CA ARG A 135 26.65 32.95 5.42
C ARG A 135 27.34 33.83 4.37
N ALA A 136 27.39 35.13 4.64
CA ALA A 136 28.18 36.09 3.88
C ALA A 136 29.67 35.67 3.85
N LEU A 137 30.26 35.75 2.66
CA LEU A 137 31.70 35.56 2.42
C LEU A 137 32.42 36.86 2.76
N ASP A 138 33.26 36.84 3.80
CA ASP A 138 34.27 37.86 4.06
C ASP A 138 35.55 37.18 4.58
N GLY A 139 36.71 37.53 4.00
CA GLY A 139 38.02 37.27 4.61
C GLY A 139 39.18 36.79 3.72
N ILE A 140 39.53 37.54 2.68
CA ILE A 140 40.90 37.99 2.28
C ILE A 140 42.09 36.99 2.41
N LEU A 141 42.69 36.65 1.25
CA LEU A 141 44.15 36.57 1.07
C LEU A 141 44.52 37.22 -0.28
N GLU A 142 45.42 38.19 -0.26
CA GLU A 142 45.85 38.99 -1.43
C GLU A 142 46.53 38.16 -2.54
N PRO A 143 46.38 38.51 -3.83
CA PRO A 143 47.19 37.96 -4.91
C PRO A 143 48.38 38.87 -5.25
N PRO A 144 49.48 38.33 -5.82
CA PRO A 144 50.65 39.11 -6.21
C PRO A 144 50.37 39.97 -7.45
N ARG A 145 51.01 41.15 -7.48
CA ARG A 145 51.03 42.07 -8.63
C ARG A 145 51.70 41.42 -9.85
N ASN A 146 51.04 41.44 -11.00
CA ASN A 146 51.67 41.74 -12.31
C ASN A 146 50.64 42.08 -13.40
N VAL A 147 50.68 43.37 -13.79
CA VAL A 147 50.51 44.04 -15.10
C VAL A 147 49.87 43.28 -16.29
N VAL A 148 48.83 43.87 -16.90
CA VAL A 148 48.76 44.44 -18.30
C VAL A 148 47.33 44.39 -18.87
N SER A 149 46.73 45.59 -18.97
CA SER A 149 45.87 46.18 -20.04
C SER A 149 44.53 45.57 -20.50
N GLY A 150 43.53 46.45 -20.63
CA GLY A 150 42.39 46.32 -21.56
C GLY A 150 41.03 46.66 -20.93
N ARG A 151 40.69 47.95 -20.75
CA ARG A 151 39.60 48.66 -21.49
C ARG A 151 38.25 47.90 -21.48
N LEU A 152 37.19 48.34 -20.79
CA LEU A 152 36.39 49.57 -21.02
C LEU A 152 35.45 49.90 -19.84
N SER A 153 34.98 51.15 -19.85
CA SER A 153 34.28 51.98 -18.85
C SER A 153 32.77 51.71 -18.63
N PRO A 154 32.16 52.27 -17.54
CA PRO A 154 30.84 51.89 -17.04
C PRO A 154 29.68 52.76 -17.55
N ALA A 155 28.46 52.30 -17.21
CA ALA A 155 27.14 52.88 -17.49
C ALA A 155 26.96 54.36 -17.10
N PRO A 156 25.84 54.99 -17.52
CA PRO A 156 25.23 56.04 -16.72
C PRO A 156 23.78 55.72 -16.31
N ALA A 157 23.45 56.19 -15.12
CA ALA A 157 22.11 56.28 -14.55
C ALA A 157 21.41 57.61 -14.93
N SER A 158 20.17 57.75 -14.43
CA SER A 158 19.21 58.89 -14.49
C SER A 158 18.35 58.92 -15.77
N VAL A 159 17.03 59.11 -15.72
CA VAL A 159 16.32 60.35 -15.28
C VAL A 159 14.87 60.04 -14.81
N VAL A 160 14.42 60.84 -13.83
CA VAL A 160 13.07 60.95 -13.24
C VAL A 160 12.15 61.81 -14.11
N PHE A 161 10.84 61.54 -14.22
CA PHE A 161 9.75 62.56 -14.18
C PHE A 161 8.35 61.91 -14.06
N ASN A 162 7.54 62.41 -13.11
CA ASN A 162 6.10 62.20 -12.96
C ASN A 162 5.31 63.17 -13.87
N VAL A 163 4.04 62.87 -14.17
CA VAL A 163 2.82 63.71 -13.98
C VAL A 163 1.58 63.03 -14.62
N GLU A 164 0.44 63.15 -13.92
CA GLU A 164 -0.91 62.61 -14.18
C GLU A 164 -1.75 63.40 -15.23
N ASP A 165 -2.95 62.85 -15.50
CA ASP A 165 -4.20 63.38 -16.10
C ASP A 165 -4.53 63.17 -17.60
N GLY A 166 -5.71 62.56 -17.86
CA GLY A 166 -6.37 62.34 -19.17
C GLY A 166 -7.22 63.53 -19.64
N PRO A 167 -8.33 63.39 -20.43
CA PRO A 167 -8.87 62.26 -21.22
C PRO A 167 -9.18 62.62 -22.72
N GLN A 168 -9.52 61.64 -23.59
CA GLN A 168 -10.62 61.73 -24.61
C GLN A 168 -10.75 60.50 -25.55
N VAL A 169 -11.95 59.88 -25.50
CA VAL A 169 -12.89 59.37 -26.54
C VAL A 169 -12.41 59.08 -27.99
N LEU A 170 -12.71 57.87 -28.51
CA LEU A 170 -13.50 57.61 -29.74
C LEU A 170 -13.69 56.10 -30.02
N SER A 171 -14.95 55.66 -30.14
CA SER A 171 -15.45 54.37 -30.66
C SER A 171 -15.69 54.47 -32.19
N PRO A 172 -15.93 53.36 -32.95
CA PRO A 172 -17.25 52.71 -32.97
C PRO A 172 -17.28 51.19 -33.24
N THR A 173 -18.35 50.53 -32.79
CA THR A 173 -18.85 49.19 -33.18
C THR A 173 -19.66 49.26 -34.50
N PRO A 174 -19.97 48.14 -35.20
CA PRO A 174 -21.26 47.46 -34.94
C PRO A 174 -21.31 45.93 -35.16
N SER A 175 -22.33 45.35 -34.54
CA SER A 175 -22.84 43.98 -34.54
C SER A 175 -23.73 43.65 -35.75
N ARG A 176 -23.92 42.35 -36.09
CA ARG A 176 -25.20 41.84 -36.64
C ARG A 176 -25.41 40.31 -36.56
N ASN A 177 -26.56 39.93 -36.00
CA ASN A 177 -27.27 38.64 -36.06
C ASN A 177 -28.04 38.44 -37.38
N LEU A 178 -28.35 37.19 -37.76
CA LEU A 178 -29.51 36.71 -38.55
C LEU A 178 -29.59 35.16 -38.37
N ARG A 179 -30.50 34.58 -37.57
CA ARG A 179 -31.90 34.14 -37.81
C ARG A 179 -32.16 33.16 -38.99
N ALA A 180 -32.51 31.93 -38.60
CA ALA A 180 -33.60 31.03 -39.03
C ALA A 180 -33.88 30.75 -40.52
N LEU A 181 -34.06 29.46 -40.85
CA LEU A 181 -35.15 28.92 -41.69
C LEU A 181 -35.29 27.39 -41.51
N ASN A 182 -36.52 26.94 -41.24
CA ASN A 182 -37.00 25.56 -41.35
C ASN A 182 -36.90 25.05 -42.80
N THR A 183 -36.91 23.73 -43.04
CA THR A 183 -37.91 22.99 -43.88
C THR A 183 -37.62 21.47 -43.87
N VAL A 184 -38.71 20.70 -43.87
CA VAL A 184 -38.91 19.24 -43.93
C VAL A 184 -38.69 18.67 -45.35
N ILE A 185 -38.34 17.38 -45.49
CA ILE A 185 -38.70 16.39 -46.57
C ILE A 185 -37.98 15.06 -46.19
N GLU A 186 -38.67 14.03 -45.66
CA GLU A 186 -39.36 12.89 -46.32
C GLU A 186 -38.47 11.79 -46.98
N ASN A 187 -38.49 10.61 -46.35
CA ASN A 187 -38.65 9.21 -46.83
C ASN A 187 -37.98 8.66 -48.10
N VAL A 188 -37.24 7.53 -47.94
CA VAL A 188 -37.17 6.32 -48.80
C VAL A 188 -36.73 5.15 -47.87
N ILE A 189 -37.56 4.18 -47.44
CA ILE A 189 -38.10 2.93 -48.04
C ILE A 189 -37.06 1.89 -48.50
N SER A 190 -37.01 0.75 -47.79
CA SER A 190 -36.94 -0.67 -48.23
C SER A 190 -36.35 -1.50 -47.06
N ASP A 191 -37.10 -2.21 -46.21
CA ASP A 191 -37.90 -3.44 -46.41
C ASP A 191 -37.16 -4.67 -46.95
N GLU A 192 -37.57 -5.82 -46.39
CA GLU A 192 -37.25 -7.25 -46.62
C GLU A 192 -36.26 -7.87 -45.59
N SER A 193 -36.69 -8.68 -44.59
CA SER A 193 -37.35 -10.01 -44.59
C SER A 193 -36.46 -11.10 -45.23
N ASP A 194 -36.35 -12.36 -44.82
CA ASP A 194 -36.86 -13.24 -43.77
C ASP A 194 -36.12 -14.60 -44.05
N ASP A 195 -36.24 -15.60 -43.16
CA ASP A 195 -36.11 -17.06 -43.42
C ASP A 195 -34.70 -17.64 -43.72
N ASP A 196 -34.34 -18.89 -43.44
CA ASP A 196 -34.83 -20.00 -42.61
C ASP A 196 -33.76 -21.12 -42.67
N GLU A 197 -33.78 -22.01 -41.66
CA GLU A 197 -33.61 -23.48 -41.71
C GLU A 197 -32.35 -24.18 -42.30
N ASP A 198 -31.72 -24.96 -41.40
CA ASP A 198 -31.51 -26.43 -41.42
C ASP A 198 -30.56 -27.21 -42.38
N ASN A 199 -29.99 -28.25 -41.73
CA ASN A 199 -29.65 -29.61 -42.19
C ASN A 199 -28.25 -29.97 -42.76
N ASP A 200 -27.58 -30.81 -41.95
CA ASP A 200 -27.18 -32.22 -42.20
C ASP A 200 -26.18 -32.63 -43.32
N ASP A 201 -25.22 -33.43 -42.84
CA ASP A 201 -24.74 -34.75 -43.32
C ASP A 201 -23.64 -34.95 -44.41
N ASP A 202 -22.85 -36.00 -44.11
CA ASP A 202 -22.08 -36.94 -44.96
C ASP A 202 -20.79 -36.46 -45.68
N ASP A 203 -19.71 -37.24 -45.89
CA ASP A 203 -19.30 -38.62 -45.54
C ASP A 203 -17.80 -38.84 -45.91
N GLU A 204 -17.16 -39.85 -45.29
CA GLU A 204 -16.16 -40.83 -45.80
C GLU A 204 -14.76 -40.37 -46.38
N GLU A 205 -13.63 -41.11 -46.35
CA GLU A 205 -13.38 -42.57 -46.44
C GLU A 205 -11.90 -42.97 -46.09
N GLU A 206 -11.71 -44.16 -45.46
CA GLU A 206 -10.68 -45.25 -45.67
C GLU A 206 -9.12 -45.08 -45.54
N ILE A 207 -8.21 -46.03 -45.19
CA ILE A 207 -8.12 -47.52 -45.05
C ILE A 207 -6.85 -47.95 -44.23
N THR A 208 -7.02 -48.79 -43.18
CA THR A 208 -6.41 -50.13 -42.78
C THR A 208 -4.86 -50.45 -42.64
N PRO A 209 -4.39 -51.67 -42.19
CA PRO A 209 -4.16 -52.07 -40.78
C PRO A 209 -2.90 -52.99 -40.51
N SER A 210 -2.68 -53.51 -39.27
CA SER A 210 -2.38 -54.95 -38.94
C SER A 210 -1.93 -55.24 -37.46
N LEU A 211 -2.26 -56.46 -36.99
CA LEU A 211 -2.20 -57.11 -35.65
C LEU A 211 -0.92 -58.01 -35.45
N PRO A 212 -0.79 -58.97 -34.47
CA PRO A 212 -0.80 -58.94 -32.98
C PRO A 212 0.27 -59.86 -32.27
N ASN A 213 0.14 -60.00 -30.93
CA ASN A 213 0.46 -61.16 -30.03
C ASN A 213 1.88 -61.44 -29.47
N GLY A 214 1.94 -61.82 -28.16
CA GLY A 214 2.97 -62.74 -27.63
C GLY A 214 3.27 -62.71 -26.11
N ARG A 215 2.90 -63.78 -25.39
CA ARG A 215 3.25 -64.21 -24.00
C ARG A 215 4.79 -64.37 -23.81
N SER A 216 5.44 -64.56 -22.65
CA SER A 216 5.23 -65.45 -21.47
C SER A 216 6.40 -65.28 -20.45
N ASP A 217 6.17 -65.59 -19.15
CA ASP A 217 6.96 -66.42 -18.20
C ASP A 217 8.51 -66.25 -18.08
N SER A 218 9.25 -66.38 -16.96
CA SER A 218 9.03 -66.83 -15.58
C SER A 218 10.40 -66.88 -14.81
N LEU A 219 10.34 -67.05 -13.47
CA LEU A 219 11.26 -67.78 -12.57
C LEU A 219 12.66 -67.24 -12.09
N LEU A 220 12.68 -66.93 -10.79
CA LEU A 220 13.50 -67.47 -9.67
C LEU A 220 15.07 -67.42 -9.62
N SER A 221 15.53 -66.63 -8.63
CA SER A 221 16.32 -67.01 -7.43
C SER A 221 17.85 -66.84 -7.33
N LEU A 222 18.22 -66.45 -6.09
CA LEU A 222 19.40 -66.78 -5.24
C LEU A 222 20.68 -65.90 -5.25
N ASP A 223 20.86 -65.29 -4.06
CA ASP A 223 22.06 -65.08 -3.23
C ASP A 223 23.29 -64.28 -3.66
N GLY A 224 23.77 -63.44 -2.72
CA GLY A 224 25.20 -63.20 -2.51
C GLY A 224 25.65 -61.74 -2.32
N SER A 225 25.70 -61.28 -1.06
CA SER A 225 26.53 -60.20 -0.47
C SER A 225 27.44 -59.33 -1.38
N ARG A 226 27.28 -57.99 -1.29
CA ARG A 226 28.33 -57.01 -0.90
C ARG A 226 27.85 -55.55 -0.94
N ARG A 227 28.36 -54.76 0.01
CA ARG A 227 28.16 -53.30 0.20
C ARG A 227 28.64 -52.47 -1.00
N LEU A 228 27.92 -51.39 -1.34
CA LEU A 228 28.34 -49.97 -1.21
C LEU A 228 27.43 -49.02 -2.03
N SER A 229 27.09 -47.89 -1.41
CA SER A 229 26.62 -46.59 -1.91
C SER A 229 26.37 -46.36 -3.41
N THR A 230 25.20 -45.76 -3.75
CA THR A 230 25.02 -44.47 -4.48
C THR A 230 23.64 -44.40 -5.20
N ILE A 231 22.88 -43.33 -4.92
CA ILE A 231 21.90 -42.57 -5.75
C ILE A 231 21.06 -43.29 -6.83
N SER A 232 19.71 -43.21 -6.71
CA SER A 232 18.74 -42.77 -7.76
C SER A 232 17.30 -42.90 -7.23
N LYS A 233 16.47 -41.85 -7.24
CA LYS A 233 15.51 -41.43 -8.28
C LYS A 233 14.51 -42.51 -8.74
N SER A 234 13.23 -42.34 -8.40
CA SER A 234 12.05 -42.41 -9.29
C SER A 234 10.78 -42.12 -8.46
N ASN A 235 10.10 -41.00 -8.73
CA ASN A 235 8.93 -40.81 -9.62
C ASN A 235 7.59 -41.21 -8.99
N SER A 236 6.73 -40.21 -8.79
CA SER A 236 5.36 -40.31 -9.31
C SER A 236 4.98 -38.97 -9.95
N ASN A 237 4.63 -39.09 -11.23
CA ASN A 237 4.17 -38.04 -12.11
C ASN A 237 2.70 -37.71 -11.76
N VAL A 238 2.41 -36.43 -11.50
CA VAL A 238 1.11 -35.85 -11.83
C VAL A 238 1.41 -34.54 -12.57
N SER A 239 1.09 -34.52 -13.86
CA SER A 239 1.22 -33.34 -14.72
C SER A 239 0.12 -32.34 -14.39
N VAL A 240 0.48 -31.25 -13.73
CA VAL A 240 -0.37 -30.07 -13.60
C VAL A 240 0.14 -29.05 -14.61
N LEU A 241 -0.67 -28.74 -15.63
CA LEU A 241 -0.41 -27.63 -16.54
C LEU A 241 -0.45 -26.31 -15.74
N PRO A 242 0.59 -25.45 -15.79
CA PRO A 242 0.57 -24.19 -15.07
C PRO A 242 -0.30 -23.16 -15.80
N LEU A 243 -1.45 -22.83 -15.20
CA LEU A 243 -2.21 -21.63 -15.54
C LEU A 243 -1.44 -20.40 -15.04
N ALA A 244 -1.10 -19.52 -15.98
CA ALA A 244 -0.40 -18.24 -15.86
C ALA A 244 1.03 -18.30 -15.27
N PRO A 245 2.07 -17.87 -16.02
CA PRO A 245 3.42 -17.76 -15.48
C PRO A 245 3.41 -16.70 -14.37
N GLN A 246 3.68 -17.11 -13.14
CA GLN A 246 4.16 -16.15 -12.14
C GLN A 246 5.41 -15.49 -12.72
N PRO A 247 5.56 -14.16 -12.63
CA PRO A 247 6.82 -13.53 -12.99
C PRO A 247 7.91 -14.25 -12.20
N PRO A 248 8.99 -14.70 -12.86
CA PRO A 248 10.06 -15.42 -12.18
C PRO A 248 10.51 -14.58 -11.01
N ALA A 249 10.65 -15.21 -9.84
CA ALA A 249 11.23 -14.57 -8.67
C ALA A 249 12.48 -13.83 -9.13
N HIS A 250 12.50 -12.50 -8.98
CA HIS A 250 13.62 -11.70 -9.44
C HIS A 250 14.89 -12.35 -8.85
N PRO A 251 15.90 -12.67 -9.68
CA PRO A 251 17.19 -13.04 -9.13
C PRO A 251 17.63 -11.94 -8.15
N PRO A 252 18.40 -12.26 -7.09
CA PRO A 252 18.94 -11.22 -6.21
C PRO A 252 19.52 -10.14 -7.11
N THR A 253 18.99 -8.92 -6.98
CA THR A 253 19.34 -7.81 -7.87
C THR A 253 20.85 -7.78 -7.94
N PRO A 254 21.47 -8.02 -9.12
CA PRO A 254 22.92 -7.98 -9.21
C PRO A 254 23.33 -6.61 -8.68
N ALA A 255 24.27 -6.59 -7.73
CA ALA A 255 24.86 -5.35 -7.28
C ALA A 255 25.20 -4.53 -8.52
N PHE A 256 24.65 -3.32 -8.64
CA PHE A 256 24.76 -2.52 -9.85
C PHE A 256 26.21 -2.54 -10.33
N PRO A 257 26.50 -3.01 -11.56
CA PRO A 257 27.86 -3.03 -12.08
C PRO A 257 28.42 -1.60 -12.01
N GLY A 258 29.41 -1.37 -11.13
CA GLY A 258 29.95 -0.03 -10.87
C GLY A 258 29.65 0.58 -9.51
N ALA A 259 28.87 -0.05 -8.62
CA ALA A 259 28.71 0.41 -7.23
C ALA A 259 30.01 0.35 -6.40
N ALA A 260 31.02 -0.36 -6.91
CA ALA A 260 32.39 -0.39 -6.37
C ALA A 260 33.34 0.63 -7.04
N SER A 261 32.85 1.44 -8.00
CA SER A 261 33.65 2.54 -8.54
C SER A 261 33.73 3.65 -7.50
N VAL A 262 34.96 3.93 -7.05
CA VAL A 262 35.27 4.94 -6.04
C VAL A 262 34.73 6.30 -6.51
N GLY A 263 33.56 6.69 -6.00
CA GLY A 263 32.95 8.01 -6.23
C GLY A 263 31.44 8.02 -6.48
N TYR A 264 30.84 6.96 -7.03
CA TYR A 264 29.41 6.96 -7.34
C TYR A 264 28.58 6.39 -6.18
N LYS A 265 27.75 7.23 -5.58
CA LYS A 265 26.96 6.91 -4.38
C LYS A 265 25.67 6.19 -4.77
N HIS A 266 25.34 5.11 -4.07
CA HIS A 266 24.06 4.43 -4.25
C HIS A 266 22.91 5.33 -3.75
N TRP A 267 22.02 5.72 -4.66
CA TRP A 267 20.81 6.47 -4.34
C TRP A 267 19.63 5.51 -4.25
N THR A 268 18.89 5.57 -3.15
CA THR A 268 17.64 4.83 -2.98
C THR A 268 16.49 5.83 -3.02
N ALA A 269 15.43 5.51 -3.76
CA ALA A 269 14.25 6.36 -3.81
C ALA A 269 13.60 6.47 -2.42
N ARG A 270 13.23 7.69 -2.02
CA ARG A 270 12.48 7.96 -0.79
C ARG A 270 11.00 7.91 -1.09
N SER A 271 10.47 6.71 -1.23
CA SER A 271 9.10 6.52 -1.69
C SER A 271 8.09 7.11 -0.72
N GLY A 272 8.30 7.01 0.60
CA GLY A 272 7.41 7.63 1.59
C GLY A 272 7.31 9.15 1.41
N THR A 273 8.46 9.83 1.37
CA THR A 273 8.56 11.26 1.09
C THR A 273 7.92 11.63 -0.26
N LEU A 274 8.15 10.84 -1.31
CA LEU A 274 7.59 11.08 -2.63
C LEU A 274 6.05 11.01 -2.61
N ILE A 275 5.49 9.96 -2.01
CA ILE A 275 4.04 9.76 -1.92
C ILE A 275 3.39 10.89 -1.11
N ALA A 276 4.00 11.30 0.01
CA ALA A 276 3.52 12.43 0.80
C ALA A 276 3.54 13.74 0.00
N ASN A 277 4.65 14.03 -0.69
CA ASN A 277 4.78 15.21 -1.54
C ASN A 277 3.75 15.24 -2.68
N LEU A 278 3.48 14.09 -3.30
CA LEU A 278 2.48 14.00 -4.37
C LEU A 278 1.06 14.30 -3.85
N LEU A 279 0.68 13.76 -2.70
CA LEU A 279 -0.61 14.04 -2.06
C LEU A 279 -0.77 15.53 -1.72
N MET A 280 0.27 16.14 -1.11
CA MET A 280 0.28 17.57 -0.79
C MET A 280 0.24 18.43 -2.06
N THR A 281 1.01 18.07 -3.09
CA THR A 281 1.07 18.79 -4.37
C THR A 281 -0.25 18.70 -5.14
N ALA A 282 -0.93 17.56 -5.10
CA ALA A 282 -2.28 17.42 -5.66
C ALA A 282 -3.29 18.32 -4.94
N GLY A 283 -2.99 18.72 -3.71
CA GLY A 283 -3.79 19.65 -2.92
C GLY A 283 -4.58 18.99 -1.80
N ALA A 284 -4.05 17.95 -1.14
CA ALA A 284 -4.62 17.47 0.11
C ALA A 284 -4.30 18.45 1.27
N ASP A 285 -5.30 18.74 2.12
CA ASP A 285 -5.12 19.56 3.34
C ASP A 285 -4.95 18.72 4.60
N HIS A 286 -5.36 17.44 4.54
CA HIS A 286 -5.41 16.56 5.70
C HIS A 286 -5.38 15.10 5.22
N ILE A 287 -4.66 14.24 5.94
CA ILE A 287 -4.67 12.79 5.73
C ILE A 287 -5.32 12.11 6.94
N ILE A 288 -6.22 11.15 6.70
CA ILE A 288 -6.68 10.19 7.70
C ILE A 288 -6.22 8.82 7.24
N THR A 289 -5.54 8.06 8.09
CA THR A 289 -5.07 6.70 7.78
C THR A 289 -5.20 5.80 9.00
N MET A 290 -4.89 4.51 8.89
CA MET A 290 -4.92 3.57 10.00
C MET A 290 -3.65 2.73 10.04
N ASP A 291 -3.13 2.50 11.25
CA ASP A 291 -1.98 1.62 11.55
C ASP A 291 -0.83 1.72 10.54
N LEU A 292 -0.31 2.94 10.33
CA LEU A 292 0.91 3.15 9.55
C LEU A 292 2.02 2.16 9.95
N HIS A 293 2.61 1.49 8.96
CA HIS A 293 3.66 0.49 9.16
C HIS A 293 4.83 1.03 10.00
N ASP A 294 5.26 2.24 9.68
CA ASP A 294 6.16 3.03 10.49
C ASP A 294 5.45 4.34 10.90
N PRO A 295 5.16 4.56 12.19
CA PRO A 295 4.52 5.78 12.67
C PRO A 295 5.26 7.07 12.30
N GLN A 296 6.56 7.00 11.98
CA GLN A 296 7.36 8.14 11.54
C GLN A 296 6.88 8.72 10.20
N PHE A 297 6.09 7.97 9.41
CA PHE A 297 5.54 8.45 8.15
C PHE A 297 4.71 9.74 8.30
N GLN A 298 4.14 10.00 9.48
CA GLN A 298 3.44 11.27 9.75
C GLN A 298 4.37 12.48 9.57
N GLY A 299 5.65 12.34 9.91
CA GLY A 299 6.64 13.40 9.80
C GLY A 299 7.06 13.74 8.36
N PHE A 300 6.57 13.01 7.35
CA PHE A 300 6.78 13.34 5.94
C PHE A 300 5.75 14.34 5.39
N PHE A 301 4.73 14.67 6.17
CA PHE A 301 3.68 15.61 5.78
C PHE A 301 3.85 16.93 6.53
N ASP A 302 3.72 18.03 5.80
CA ASP A 302 3.58 19.38 6.36
C ASP A 302 2.12 19.71 6.70
N ILE A 303 1.19 18.83 6.32
CA ILE A 303 -0.25 18.87 6.63
C ILE A 303 -0.56 17.93 7.80
N PRO A 304 -1.67 18.15 8.55
CA PRO A 304 -2.08 17.22 9.60
C PRO A 304 -2.27 15.80 9.05
N VAL A 305 -1.95 14.81 9.89
CA VAL A 305 -2.14 13.39 9.61
C VAL A 305 -2.74 12.74 10.86
N ASP A 306 -3.99 12.31 10.76
CA ASP A 306 -4.65 11.50 11.78
C ASP A 306 -4.41 10.01 11.48
N ASN A 307 -3.42 9.42 12.15
CA ASN A 307 -3.18 7.97 12.12
C ASN A 307 -4.04 7.28 13.19
N LEU A 308 -5.16 6.70 12.74
CA LEU A 308 -6.06 5.91 13.56
C LEU A 308 -5.41 4.56 13.91
N TYR A 309 -5.87 3.92 14.99
CA TYR A 309 -5.37 2.62 15.43
C TYR A 309 -6.49 1.59 15.42
N SER A 310 -6.25 0.41 14.85
CA SER A 310 -7.21 -0.70 14.98
C SER A 310 -7.12 -1.38 16.35
N GLN A 311 -6.10 -1.07 17.15
CA GLN A 311 -5.85 -1.68 18.45
C GLN A 311 -7.10 -1.77 19.35
N PRO A 312 -7.94 -0.73 19.53
CA PRO A 312 -9.17 -0.86 20.32
C PRO A 312 -10.16 -1.87 19.74
N LEU A 313 -10.27 -1.96 18.41
CA LEU A 313 -11.10 -2.95 17.71
C LEU A 313 -10.57 -4.37 17.91
N LEU A 314 -9.25 -4.57 17.82
CA LEU A 314 -8.62 -5.87 18.06
C LEU A 314 -8.82 -6.32 19.52
N VAL A 315 -8.64 -5.41 20.49
CA VAL A 315 -8.91 -5.68 21.90
C VAL A 315 -10.37 -6.08 22.12
N LYS A 316 -11.32 -5.37 21.52
CA LYS A 316 -12.75 -5.72 21.57
C LYS A 316 -13.00 -7.10 20.96
N TYR A 317 -12.42 -7.37 19.78
CA TYR A 317 -12.56 -8.64 19.08
C TYR A 317 -12.06 -9.81 19.92
N ILE A 318 -10.86 -9.70 20.51
CA ILE A 318 -10.29 -10.75 21.36
C ILE A 318 -11.22 -11.05 22.54
N LYS A 319 -11.73 -10.01 23.22
CA LYS A 319 -12.63 -10.17 24.37
C LYS A 319 -13.96 -10.84 24.01
N GLU A 320 -14.51 -10.53 22.84
CA GLU A 320 -15.85 -10.99 22.44
C GLU A 320 -15.84 -12.34 21.70
N LYS A 321 -14.77 -12.65 20.97
CA LYS A 321 -14.73 -13.76 20.01
C LYS A 321 -13.76 -14.88 20.36
N ILE A 322 -12.72 -14.62 21.16
CA ILE A 322 -11.73 -15.65 21.51
C ILE A 322 -12.08 -16.23 22.89
N PRO A 323 -12.45 -17.53 22.96
CA PRO A 323 -12.75 -18.19 24.23
C PRO A 323 -11.51 -18.23 25.13
N ASP A 324 -11.71 -18.05 26.43
CA ASP A 324 -10.64 -18.12 27.45
C ASP A 324 -9.42 -17.25 27.13
N TYR A 325 -9.62 -16.09 26.48
CA TYR A 325 -8.53 -15.22 26.03
C TYR A 325 -7.54 -14.84 27.14
N HIS A 326 -7.98 -14.76 28.40
CA HIS A 326 -7.12 -14.45 29.56
C HIS A 326 -5.98 -15.46 29.76
N LYS A 327 -6.10 -16.69 29.24
CA LYS A 327 -5.07 -17.74 29.30
C LYS A 327 -4.22 -17.81 28.02
N ALA A 328 -4.57 -17.02 27.01
CA ALA A 328 -3.85 -16.98 25.75
C ALA A 328 -2.58 -16.13 25.86
N VAL A 329 -1.71 -16.27 24.87
CA VAL A 329 -0.46 -15.50 24.71
C VAL A 329 -0.57 -14.65 23.47
N VAL A 330 -0.26 -13.36 23.59
CA VAL A 330 -0.10 -12.48 22.43
C VAL A 330 1.29 -12.68 21.86
N VAL A 331 1.38 -12.90 20.55
CA VAL A 331 2.64 -13.21 19.86
C VAL A 331 2.93 -12.17 18.79
N SER A 332 4.14 -11.61 18.80
CA SER A 332 4.65 -10.83 17.67
C SER A 332 5.38 -11.74 16.66
N PRO A 333 5.02 -11.72 15.36
CA PRO A 333 5.64 -12.57 14.34
C PRO A 333 7.07 -12.15 13.98
N ASP A 334 7.46 -10.92 14.31
CA ASP A 334 8.83 -10.41 14.19
C ASP A 334 9.16 -9.36 15.27
N ALA A 335 10.42 -8.90 15.29
CA ALA A 335 10.90 -7.89 16.22
C ALA A 335 10.34 -6.48 15.98
N GLY A 336 9.93 -6.15 14.76
CA GLY A 336 9.37 -4.83 14.42
C GLY A 336 7.97 -4.66 15.02
N GLY A 337 7.15 -5.71 14.98
CA GLY A 337 5.80 -5.74 15.56
C GLY A 337 5.74 -5.83 17.08
N ALA A 338 6.89 -6.01 17.77
CA ALA A 338 6.91 -6.31 19.21
C ALA A 338 6.16 -5.27 20.05
N LYS A 339 6.43 -3.97 19.82
CA LYS A 339 5.75 -2.89 20.55
C LYS A 339 4.23 -2.95 20.39
N ARG A 340 3.73 -3.21 19.18
CA ARG A 340 2.30 -3.30 18.88
C ARG A 340 1.64 -4.45 19.65
N ALA A 341 2.26 -5.62 19.61
CA ALA A 341 1.77 -6.81 20.30
C ALA A 341 1.81 -6.64 21.83
N THR A 342 2.89 -6.07 22.40
CA THR A 342 2.99 -5.82 23.84
C THR A 342 1.90 -4.88 24.34
N VAL A 343 1.59 -3.80 23.61
CA VAL A 343 0.53 -2.86 24.03
C VAL A 343 -0.85 -3.55 24.10
N ILE A 344 -1.14 -4.50 23.20
CA ILE A 344 -2.37 -5.30 23.26
C ILE A 344 -2.33 -6.27 24.45
N ALA A 345 -1.20 -6.95 24.67
CA ALA A 345 -1.00 -7.86 25.78
C ALA A 345 -1.21 -7.17 27.13
N ASP A 346 -0.62 -5.98 27.32
CA ASP A 346 -0.74 -5.18 28.53
C ASP A 346 -2.19 -4.74 28.79
N LYS A 347 -2.90 -4.27 27.75
CA LYS A 347 -4.32 -3.88 27.87
C LYS A 347 -5.25 -5.05 28.22
N LEU A 348 -4.88 -6.25 27.85
CA LEU A 348 -5.63 -7.47 28.14
C LEU A 348 -5.12 -8.22 29.38
N ASN A 349 -4.02 -7.77 29.98
CA ASN A 349 -3.30 -8.44 31.05
C ASN A 349 -2.96 -9.90 30.70
N MET A 350 -2.39 -10.09 29.50
CA MET A 350 -2.01 -11.39 28.94
C MET A 350 -0.49 -11.53 28.81
N ASP A 351 -0.02 -12.76 28.77
CA ASP A 351 1.38 -13.06 28.48
C ASP A 351 1.76 -12.64 27.04
N PHE A 352 3.03 -12.30 26.84
CA PHE A 352 3.59 -11.90 25.55
C PHE A 352 4.73 -12.85 25.12
N ALA A 353 4.77 -13.18 23.83
CA ALA A 353 5.88 -13.88 23.20
C ALA A 353 6.32 -13.20 21.90
N LEU A 354 7.58 -13.42 21.52
CA LEU A 354 8.21 -12.80 20.36
C LEU A 354 8.89 -13.86 19.50
N ILE A 355 8.67 -13.79 18.20
CA ILE A 355 9.43 -14.57 17.22
C ILE A 355 10.51 -13.67 16.64
N HIS A 356 11.77 -14.07 16.79
CA HIS A 356 12.91 -13.39 16.20
C HIS A 356 13.48 -14.21 15.05
N LYS A 357 13.67 -13.59 13.89
CA LYS A 357 14.30 -14.23 12.73
C LYS A 357 15.80 -13.92 12.72
N GLU A 358 16.63 -14.91 13.02
CA GLU A 358 18.07 -14.78 12.87
C GLU A 358 18.45 -14.88 11.38
N ARG A 359 19.15 -13.88 10.86
CA ARG A 359 19.75 -13.94 9.52
C ARG A 359 21.21 -14.38 9.68
N ARG A 360 21.47 -15.69 9.62
CA ARG A 360 22.85 -16.19 9.54
C ARG A 360 23.44 -15.89 8.17
N ILE A 361 24.47 -15.06 8.16
CA ILE A 361 25.32 -14.85 6.98
C ILE A 361 26.34 -15.98 7.02
N ASN A 362 26.25 -16.93 6.09
CA ASN A 362 27.28 -17.97 5.97
C ASN A 362 28.58 -17.33 5.46
N ALA A 363 29.73 -17.83 5.94
CA ALA A 363 31.08 -17.34 5.63
C ALA A 363 31.46 -17.36 4.13
N THR A 364 30.60 -17.89 3.26
CA THR A 364 30.78 -17.98 1.81
C THR A 364 29.97 -16.94 1.01
N GLY A 365 29.32 -15.96 1.68
CA GLY A 365 28.63 -14.86 0.99
C GLY A 365 27.33 -15.26 0.28
N SER A 366 26.94 -16.53 0.31
CA SER A 366 25.63 -16.99 -0.10
C SER A 366 24.65 -16.96 1.08
N THR A 367 23.58 -16.19 0.94
CA THR A 367 22.47 -16.13 1.90
C THR A 367 21.84 -17.52 1.99
N ALA A 368 22.10 -18.25 3.08
CA ALA A 368 21.39 -19.50 3.33
C ALA A 368 19.89 -19.21 3.49
N SER A 369 19.07 -19.91 2.71
CA SER A 369 17.63 -19.70 2.58
C SER A 369 16.79 -20.16 3.78
N SER A 370 17.42 -20.74 4.81
CA SER A 370 16.74 -21.13 6.04
C SER A 370 17.12 -20.19 7.18
N SER A 371 16.43 -19.06 7.28
CA SER A 371 16.53 -18.23 8.47
C SER A 371 15.93 -19.00 9.66
N ASP A 372 16.76 -19.33 10.64
CA ASP A 372 16.30 -19.93 11.87
C ASP A 372 15.42 -18.92 12.61
N MET A 373 14.21 -19.33 12.98
CA MET A 373 13.29 -18.50 13.77
C MET A 373 13.37 -18.97 15.21
N MET A 374 13.68 -18.06 16.12
CA MET A 374 13.73 -18.30 17.55
C MET A 374 12.45 -17.76 18.19
N LEU A 375 11.80 -18.58 19.00
CA LEU A 375 10.69 -18.17 19.85
C LEU A 375 11.21 -17.76 21.22
N VAL A 376 10.77 -16.62 21.73
CA VAL A 376 11.04 -16.13 23.08
C VAL A 376 9.70 -15.92 23.77
N GLY A 377 9.45 -16.68 24.84
CA GLY A 377 8.18 -16.70 25.57
C GLY A 377 7.58 -18.12 25.64
N ASP A 378 6.78 -18.37 26.68
CA ASP A 378 6.14 -19.67 26.89
C ASP A 378 4.77 -19.75 26.22
N VAL A 379 4.65 -20.61 25.22
CA VAL A 379 3.45 -20.82 24.40
C VAL A 379 2.85 -22.22 24.57
N LYS A 380 3.48 -23.07 25.38
CA LYS A 380 3.11 -24.48 25.50
C LYS A 380 1.76 -24.61 26.17
N ASP A 381 0.89 -25.43 25.58
CA ASP A 381 -0.47 -25.70 26.06
C ASP A 381 -1.35 -24.43 26.14
N LYS A 382 -1.00 -23.37 25.40
CA LYS A 382 -1.71 -22.09 25.35
C LYS A 382 -2.24 -21.77 23.95
N VAL A 383 -3.32 -20.99 23.91
CA VAL A 383 -3.80 -20.34 22.69
C VAL A 383 -2.85 -19.21 22.34
N CYS A 384 -2.45 -19.10 21.08
CA CYS A 384 -1.57 -18.04 20.59
C CYS A 384 -2.33 -17.08 19.69
N ILE A 385 -2.14 -15.78 19.89
CA ILE A 385 -2.73 -14.71 19.08
C ILE A 385 -1.61 -13.93 18.42
N LEU A 386 -1.34 -14.21 17.15
CA LEU A 386 -0.40 -13.45 16.33
C LEU A 386 -1.01 -12.07 16.02
N ILE A 387 -0.25 -11.00 16.28
CA ILE A 387 -0.63 -9.62 15.97
C ILE A 387 0.33 -9.06 14.93
N ASP A 388 -0.20 -8.56 13.81
CA ASP A 388 0.59 -7.87 12.79
C ASP A 388 -0.18 -6.70 12.18
N ASP A 389 0.50 -5.73 11.58
CA ASP A 389 -0.16 -4.63 10.87
C ASP A 389 -0.47 -5.03 9.44
N ILE A 390 0.49 -5.64 8.72
CA ILE A 390 0.33 -5.92 7.30
C ILE A 390 0.68 -7.37 6.99
N ALA A 391 -0.27 -8.10 6.41
CA ALA A 391 -0.02 -9.40 5.81
C ALA A 391 -0.12 -9.35 4.30
N ASP A 392 1.03 -9.49 3.64
CA ASP A 392 1.15 -9.49 2.17
C ASP A 392 1.19 -10.92 1.63
N THR A 393 2.37 -11.50 1.38
CA THR A 393 2.46 -12.91 0.95
C THR A 393 2.15 -13.93 2.07
N SER A 394 1.81 -13.45 3.27
CA SER A 394 1.53 -14.25 4.47
C SER A 394 2.62 -15.24 4.89
N PHE A 395 3.85 -15.10 4.36
CA PHE A 395 4.96 -16.00 4.66
C PHE A 395 5.35 -15.98 6.14
N THR A 396 5.49 -14.78 6.71
CA THR A 396 5.94 -14.60 8.09
C THR A 396 4.96 -15.22 9.08
N ILE A 397 3.67 -14.88 8.97
CA ILE A 397 2.63 -15.37 9.88
C ILE A 397 2.42 -16.88 9.77
N THR A 398 2.53 -17.48 8.58
CA THR A 398 2.35 -18.93 8.42
C THR A 398 3.55 -19.72 8.91
N LYS A 399 4.77 -19.19 8.76
CA LYS A 399 5.97 -19.78 9.35
C LYS A 399 5.99 -19.63 10.88
N ALA A 400 5.54 -18.48 11.39
CA ALA A 400 5.33 -18.24 12.82
C ALA A 400 4.33 -19.25 13.41
N ALA A 401 3.19 -19.47 12.74
CA ALA A 401 2.19 -20.44 13.17
C ALA A 401 2.78 -21.87 13.28
N LYS A 402 3.56 -22.30 12.28
CA LYS A 402 4.24 -23.60 12.33
C LYS A 402 5.23 -23.69 13.51
N LEU A 403 5.96 -22.61 13.81
CA LEU A 403 6.87 -22.58 14.96
C LEU A 403 6.10 -22.69 16.29
N LEU A 404 4.97 -21.98 16.42
CA LEU A 404 4.13 -22.01 17.61
C LEU A 404 3.55 -23.41 17.85
N GLU A 405 3.02 -24.06 16.81
CA GLU A 405 2.50 -25.44 16.90
C GLU A 405 3.61 -26.42 17.33
N ASN A 406 4.80 -26.34 16.73
CA ASN A 406 5.95 -27.17 17.12
C ASN A 406 6.38 -26.98 18.58
N ASN A 407 6.06 -25.83 19.19
CA ASN A 407 6.34 -25.53 20.60
C ASN A 407 5.12 -25.79 21.50
N GLY A 408 4.08 -26.45 21.00
CA GLY A 408 2.94 -26.91 21.78
C GLY A 408 1.78 -25.91 21.91
N ALA A 409 1.66 -24.92 21.03
CA ALA A 409 0.47 -24.07 20.98
C ALA A 409 -0.78 -24.89 20.67
N THR A 410 -1.88 -24.66 21.40
CA THR A 410 -3.13 -25.44 21.25
C THR A 410 -4.01 -24.94 20.10
N LYS A 411 -4.01 -23.63 19.87
CA LYS A 411 -4.78 -22.95 18.84
C LYS A 411 -4.08 -21.66 18.44
N ILE A 412 -4.14 -21.29 17.17
CA ILE A 412 -3.42 -20.14 16.63
C ILE A 412 -4.38 -19.24 15.88
N TYR A 413 -4.56 -18.03 16.40
CA TYR A 413 -5.26 -16.92 15.76
C TYR A 413 -4.24 -15.97 15.15
N ALA A 414 -4.54 -15.40 13.98
CA ALA A 414 -3.77 -14.30 13.40
C ALA A 414 -4.67 -13.09 13.19
N LEU A 415 -4.41 -12.00 13.89
CA LEU A 415 -5.16 -10.75 13.84
C LEU A 415 -4.29 -9.71 13.12
N ILE A 416 -4.74 -9.26 11.96
CA ILE A 416 -3.98 -8.38 11.06
C ILE A 416 -4.83 -7.15 10.71
N THR A 417 -4.26 -5.95 10.77
CA THR A 417 -4.97 -4.77 10.30
C THR A 417 -5.17 -4.82 8.78
N HIS A 418 -4.10 -4.71 8.00
CA HIS A 418 -4.13 -4.64 6.54
C HIS A 418 -3.74 -5.97 5.92
N ALA A 419 -4.74 -6.76 5.54
CA ALA A 419 -4.50 -8.01 4.82
C ALA A 419 -4.54 -7.79 3.31
N ILE A 420 -3.36 -7.58 2.72
CA ILE A 420 -3.16 -7.41 1.27
C ILE A 420 -3.26 -8.77 0.57
N MET A 421 -2.76 -9.84 1.19
CA MET A 421 -2.86 -11.23 0.72
C MET A 421 -2.46 -11.47 -0.75
N SER A 422 -1.36 -10.87 -1.21
CA SER A 422 -0.91 -11.03 -2.60
C SER A 422 -0.25 -12.40 -2.89
N GLY A 423 -0.18 -12.76 -4.17
CA GLY A 423 0.51 -13.95 -4.64
C GLY A 423 -0.12 -15.25 -4.13
N ASP A 424 0.69 -16.15 -3.55
CA ASP A 424 0.23 -17.44 -3.01
C ASP A 424 -0.24 -17.36 -1.54
N ALA A 425 -0.51 -16.17 -1.01
CA ALA A 425 -0.92 -15.96 0.38
C ALA A 425 -2.14 -16.80 0.78
N MET A 426 -3.19 -16.80 -0.03
CA MET A 426 -4.41 -17.58 0.24
C MET A 426 -4.13 -19.09 0.28
N ALA A 427 -3.32 -19.59 -0.64
CA ALA A 427 -2.90 -20.99 -0.63
C ALA A 427 -2.02 -21.33 0.58
N ARG A 428 -1.23 -20.37 1.08
CA ARG A 428 -0.44 -20.51 2.32
C ARG A 428 -1.32 -20.57 3.55
N ILE A 429 -2.31 -19.69 3.67
CA ILE A 429 -3.24 -19.65 4.80
C ILE A 429 -4.08 -20.93 4.86
N LYS A 430 -4.58 -21.42 3.72
CA LYS A 430 -5.35 -22.67 3.66
C LYS A 430 -4.58 -23.86 4.22
N ARG A 431 -3.30 -24.00 3.84
CA ARG A 431 -2.42 -25.11 4.27
C ARG A 431 -1.70 -24.86 5.59
N SER A 432 -1.84 -23.68 6.20
CA SER A 432 -1.13 -23.35 7.43
C SER A 432 -1.81 -23.93 8.66
N HIS A 433 -1.06 -23.94 9.75
CA HIS A 433 -1.50 -24.29 11.10
C HIS A 433 -2.21 -23.14 11.81
N ILE A 434 -2.64 -22.10 11.07
CA ILE A 434 -3.48 -21.03 11.61
C ILE A 434 -4.91 -21.53 11.60
N ASP A 435 -5.60 -21.46 12.73
CA ASP A 435 -7.00 -21.84 12.85
C ASP A 435 -7.93 -20.77 12.28
N GLU A 436 -7.63 -19.51 12.58
CA GLU A 436 -8.45 -18.37 12.18
C GLU A 436 -7.59 -17.15 11.87
N VAL A 437 -7.88 -16.51 10.74
CA VAL A 437 -7.20 -15.30 10.27
C VAL A 437 -8.23 -14.16 10.29
N VAL A 438 -8.09 -13.27 11.26
CA VAL A 438 -8.99 -12.14 11.50
C VAL A 438 -8.35 -10.89 10.91
N VAL A 439 -9.03 -10.25 9.97
CA VAL A 439 -8.49 -9.11 9.23
C VAL A 439 -9.45 -7.93 9.23
N SER A 440 -8.98 -6.71 9.01
CA SER A 440 -9.90 -5.58 8.84
C SER A 440 -10.40 -5.47 7.40
N ASN A 441 -11.48 -4.71 7.19
CA ASN A 441 -11.91 -4.21 5.88
C ASN A 441 -11.18 -2.91 5.47
N SER A 442 -9.91 -2.70 5.88
CA SER A 442 -9.10 -1.59 5.34
C SER A 442 -8.68 -1.80 3.89
N VAL A 443 -8.73 -3.05 3.44
CA VAL A 443 -8.55 -3.52 2.07
C VAL A 443 -9.75 -4.44 1.78
N PRO A 444 -10.32 -4.47 0.56
CA PRO A 444 -11.40 -5.40 0.22
C PRO A 444 -11.07 -6.85 0.57
N GLN A 445 -12.03 -7.59 1.12
CA GLN A 445 -11.85 -8.96 1.62
C GLN A 445 -12.90 -9.95 1.09
N GLU A 446 -13.82 -9.51 0.24
CA GLU A 446 -14.96 -10.29 -0.26
C GLU A 446 -14.50 -11.55 -1.00
N GLU A 447 -13.46 -11.42 -1.84
CA GLU A 447 -12.83 -12.54 -2.54
C GLU A 447 -12.12 -13.50 -1.56
N HIS A 448 -11.48 -12.97 -0.52
CA HIS A 448 -10.76 -13.78 0.47
C HIS A 448 -11.73 -14.58 1.35
N LEU A 449 -12.84 -13.96 1.77
CA LEU A 449 -13.90 -14.58 2.57
C LEU A 449 -14.58 -15.73 1.82
N SER A 450 -14.89 -15.53 0.54
CA SER A 450 -15.48 -16.57 -0.30
C SER A 450 -14.48 -17.71 -0.58
N ALA A 451 -13.19 -17.39 -0.68
CA ALA A 451 -12.16 -18.38 -0.95
C ALA A 451 -11.72 -19.22 0.26
N CYS A 452 -11.81 -18.72 1.51
CA CYS A 452 -11.29 -19.41 2.69
C CYS A 452 -12.13 -19.18 3.95
N SER A 453 -12.68 -20.27 4.51
CA SER A 453 -13.51 -20.25 5.73
C SER A 453 -12.77 -19.84 7.01
N LYS A 454 -11.43 -19.92 7.01
CA LYS A 454 -10.58 -19.47 8.13
C LYS A 454 -10.55 -17.95 8.26
N ILE A 455 -10.91 -17.22 7.21
CA ILE A 455 -10.83 -15.75 7.22
C ILE A 455 -12.10 -15.18 7.86
N LYS A 456 -11.90 -14.23 8.77
CA LYS A 456 -12.96 -13.41 9.37
C LYS A 456 -12.59 -11.94 9.22
N VAL A 457 -13.60 -11.09 9.15
CA VAL A 457 -13.42 -9.64 8.99
C VAL A 457 -13.99 -8.90 10.19
N PHE A 458 -13.26 -7.92 10.70
CA PHE A 458 -13.78 -6.92 11.63
C PHE A 458 -13.89 -5.56 10.94
N ASP A 459 -14.98 -4.84 11.24
CA ASP A 459 -15.33 -3.59 10.56
C ASP A 459 -14.62 -2.38 11.19
N ILE A 460 -13.98 -1.55 10.34
CA ILE A 460 -13.32 -0.30 10.73
C ILE A 460 -14.12 0.95 10.33
N ALA A 461 -15.21 0.80 9.57
CA ALA A 461 -16.09 1.90 9.20
C ALA A 461 -16.55 2.75 10.40
N PRO A 462 -16.88 2.20 11.60
CA PRO A 462 -17.24 3.03 12.74
C PRO A 462 -16.14 4.02 13.14
N VAL A 463 -14.88 3.58 13.08
CA VAL A 463 -13.72 4.39 13.47
C VAL A 463 -13.48 5.51 12.45
N PHE A 464 -13.56 5.21 11.15
CA PHE A 464 -13.40 6.22 10.11
C PHE A 464 -14.57 7.21 10.06
N ALA A 465 -15.81 6.73 10.20
CA ALA A 465 -16.98 7.59 10.27
C ALA A 465 -16.85 8.57 11.45
N GLU A 466 -16.56 8.07 12.65
CA GLU A 466 -16.42 8.94 13.83
C GLU A 466 -15.22 9.89 13.71
N ALA A 467 -14.12 9.48 13.07
CA ALA A 467 -12.99 10.37 12.80
C ALA A 467 -13.39 11.51 11.86
N ILE A 468 -14.04 11.20 10.73
CA ILE A 468 -14.54 12.20 9.78
C ILE A 468 -15.51 13.17 10.47
N ARG A 469 -16.46 12.65 11.25
CA ARG A 469 -17.43 13.46 12.00
C ARG A 469 -16.72 14.43 12.96
N ARG A 470 -15.73 13.95 13.71
CA ARG A 470 -14.97 14.76 14.67
C ARG A 470 -14.14 15.83 13.98
N ILE A 471 -13.41 15.48 12.93
CA ILE A 471 -12.58 16.41 12.16
C ILE A 471 -13.43 17.51 11.55
N HIS A 472 -14.58 17.14 10.97
CA HIS A 472 -15.52 18.09 10.39
C HIS A 472 -16.07 19.08 11.43
N ASN A 473 -16.34 18.61 12.65
CA ASN A 473 -16.88 19.42 13.74
C ASN A 473 -15.80 20.13 14.59
N GLY A 474 -14.51 19.89 14.34
CA GLY A 474 -13.41 20.39 15.19
C GLY A 474 -13.33 19.73 16.58
N GLU A 475 -13.84 18.51 16.71
CA GLU A 475 -13.77 17.71 17.94
C GLU A 475 -12.47 16.89 18.01
N SER A 476 -12.06 16.49 19.21
CA SER A 476 -10.82 15.69 19.39
C SER A 476 -10.96 14.28 18.83
N VAL A 477 -10.06 13.90 17.93
CA VAL A 477 -9.94 12.54 17.35
C VAL A 477 -9.28 11.57 18.34
N SER A 478 -8.48 12.07 19.29
CA SER A 478 -7.68 11.25 20.22
C SER A 478 -8.51 10.28 21.07
N PHE A 479 -9.79 10.57 21.28
CA PHE A 479 -10.73 9.66 21.93
C PHE A 479 -10.81 8.26 21.27
N LEU A 480 -10.63 8.21 19.94
CA LEU A 480 -10.68 6.97 19.15
C LEU A 480 -9.46 6.06 19.37
N PHE A 481 -8.39 6.57 19.99
CA PHE A 481 -7.18 5.78 20.23
C PHE A 481 -7.33 4.86 21.45
N GLU A 482 -8.29 5.15 22.32
CA GLU A 482 -8.54 4.40 23.55
C GLU A 482 -9.86 3.64 23.52
N SER A 483 -10.83 4.11 22.73
CA SER A 483 -12.20 3.60 22.74
C SER A 483 -12.72 3.29 21.34
N VAL A 484 -13.54 2.24 21.25
CA VAL A 484 -14.24 1.87 20.03
C VAL A 484 -15.55 2.66 19.97
N PRO A 485 -15.81 3.44 18.92
CA PRO A 485 -17.09 4.11 18.74
C PRO A 485 -18.20 3.08 18.48
N TYR A 486 -19.43 3.44 18.87
CA TYR A 486 -20.60 2.56 18.86
C TYR A 486 -21.01 2.10 17.47
#